data_AF-A0AAW5MZU1-F1
#
_entry.id   AF-A0AAW5MZU1-F1
#
_cell.length_a   1.000
_cell.length_b   1.000
_cell.length_c   1.000
_cell.angle_alpha   90.00
_cell.angle_beta   90.00
_cell.angle_gamma   90.00
#
_symmetry.space_group_name_H-M   'P 1'
#
loop_
_entity.id
_entity.type
_entity.pdbx_description
1 polymer ?
#
loop_
_entity_poly.entity_id
_entity_poly.type
_entity_poly.pdbx_seq_one_letter_code
_entity_poly.pdbx_strand_id
1 'polypeptide(L)' 'SEWVFLSRKGNPLSRQQFYNIISTSGGNDGLSLEIHPHMLRHSCGFALANMGIDTRLIQDYLGHRNIRHTVWYTASNAGR' A
#
# COMPACT_ATOMS: atom_id res chain seq x y z
N SER A 1 -2.27 -23.22 12.40
CA SER A 1 -2.45 -22.61 11.07
C SER A 1 -1.12 -22.00 10.65
N GLU A 2 -0.65 -22.25 9.42
CA GLU A 2 0.52 -21.59 8.83
C GLU A 2 0.24 -20.11 8.47
N TRP A 3 -1.04 -19.74 8.37
CA TRP A 3 -1.49 -18.42 7.94
C TRP A 3 -1.66 -17.47 9.13
N VAL A 4 -1.08 -16.27 9.01
CA VAL A 4 -1.19 -15.17 9.99
C VAL A 4 -2.61 -14.59 10.02
N PHE A 5 -3.24 -14.41 8.85
CA PHE A 5 -4.57 -13.81 8.72
C PHE A 5 -5.62 -14.86 8.35
N LEU A 6 -6.61 -15.02 9.23
CA LEU A 6 -7.71 -15.96 9.06
C LEU A 6 -9.04 -15.24 8.86
N SER A 7 -9.92 -15.85 8.10
CA SER A 7 -11.33 -15.52 8.05
C SER A 7 -12.03 -15.93 9.34
N ARG A 8 -13.26 -15.44 9.55
CA ARG A 8 -14.13 -15.84 10.68
C ARG A 8 -14.39 -17.36 10.75
N LYS A 9 -14.22 -18.09 9.65
CA LYS A 9 -14.39 -19.55 9.58
C LYS A 9 -13.10 -20.33 9.86
N GLY A 10 -12.00 -19.66 10.21
CA GLY A 10 -10.70 -20.28 10.48
C GLY A 10 -9.86 -20.62 9.25
N ASN A 11 -10.40 -20.43 8.04
CA ASN A 11 -9.67 -20.58 6.78
C ASN A 11 -8.82 -19.34 6.47
N PRO A 12 -7.78 -19.44 5.61
CA PRO A 12 -6.97 -18.29 5.19
C PRO A 12 -7.82 -17.15 4.64
N LEU A 13 -7.45 -15.91 4.96
CA LEU A 13 -8.15 -14.73 4.44
C LEU A 13 -7.95 -14.63 2.91
N SER A 14 -9.05 -14.55 2.16
CA SER A 14 -8.97 -14.39 0.71
C SER A 14 -8.59 -12.96 0.31
N ARG A 15 -7.96 -12.81 -0.86
CA ARG A 15 -7.63 -11.49 -1.42
C ARG A 15 -8.85 -10.60 -1.60
N GLN A 16 -9.97 -11.18 -2.05
CA GLN A 16 -11.23 -10.44 -2.22
C GLN A 16 -11.76 -9.93 -0.88
N GLN A 17 -11.70 -10.77 0.17
CA GLN A 17 -12.15 -10.35 1.50
C GLN A 17 -11.24 -9.25 2.05
N PHE A 18 -9.93 -9.34 1.85
CA PHE A 18 -9.00 -8.28 2.24
C PHE A 18 -9.30 -6.97 1.50
N TYR A 19 -9.56 -7.02 0.19
CA TYR A 19 -9.99 -5.85 -0.60
C TYR A 19 -11.24 -5.21 0.01
N ASN A 20 -12.28 -6.02 0.24
CA ASN A 20 -13.55 -5.55 0.81
C ASN A 20 -13.35 -4.91 2.19
N ILE A 21 -12.53 -5.50 3.06
CA ILE A 21 -12.21 -4.92 4.38
C ILE A 21 -11.63 -3.51 4.21
N ILE A 22 -10.62 -3.33 3.36
CA ILE A 22 -9.99 -2.02 3.14
C ILE A 22 -10.98 -1.01 2.54
N SER A 23 -11.76 -1.41 1.54
CA SER A 23 -12.71 -0.50 0.88
C SER A 23 -13.86 -0.08 1.80
N THR A 24 -14.40 -1.00 2.60
CA THR A 24 -15.43 -0.68 3.59
C THR A 24 -14.88 0.21 4.70
N SER A 25 -13.65 -0.01 5.16
CA SER A 25 -13.00 0.88 6.13
C SER A 25 -12.90 2.32 5.60
N GLY A 26 -12.47 2.52 4.35
CA GLY A 26 -12.38 3.86 3.76
C GLY A 26 -13.72 4.58 3.65
N GLY A 27 -14.80 3.84 3.32
CA GLY A 27 -16.15 4.39 3.25
C GLY A 27 -16.71 4.81 4.61
N ASN A 28 -16.38 4.07 5.68
CA ASN A 28 -16.84 4.38 7.04
C ASN A 28 -16.17 5.64 7.61
N ASP A 29 -14.94 5.93 7.19
CA ASP A 29 -14.18 7.10 7.64
C ASP A 29 -14.49 8.38 6.84
N GLY A 30 -15.48 8.34 5.94
CA GLY A 30 -15.92 9.49 5.15
C GLY A 30 -14.88 9.98 4.13
N LEU A 31 -13.92 9.12 3.77
CA LEU A 31 -12.89 9.48 2.81
C LEU A 31 -13.52 9.58 1.41
N SER A 32 -13.34 10.74 0.76
CA SER A 32 -13.93 11.03 -0.55
C SER A 32 -13.29 10.25 -1.71
N LEU A 33 -12.28 9.42 -1.41
CA LEU A 33 -11.50 8.67 -2.36
C LEU A 33 -11.79 7.18 -2.17
N GLU A 34 -11.90 6.44 -3.27
CA GLU A 34 -12.00 4.99 -3.21
C GLU A 34 -10.69 4.38 -2.67
N ILE A 35 -10.76 3.72 -1.51
CA ILE A 35 -9.59 3.13 -0.86
C ILE A 35 -9.55 1.64 -1.16
N HIS A 36 -8.37 1.19 -1.59
CA HIS A 36 -8.09 -0.22 -1.82
C HIS A 36 -6.61 -0.53 -1.53
N PRO A 37 -6.22 -1.81 -1.43
CA PRO A 37 -4.87 -2.20 -0.99
C PRO A 37 -3.71 -1.56 -1.78
N HIS A 38 -3.87 -1.36 -3.09
CA HIS A 38 -2.83 -0.72 -3.90
C HIS A 38 -2.69 0.77 -3.60
N MET A 39 -3.78 1.48 -3.29
CA MET A 39 -3.71 2.88 -2.86
C MET A 39 -2.91 3.05 -1.58
N LEU A 40 -3.11 2.16 -0.59
CA LEU A 40 -2.32 2.17 0.64
C LEU A 40 -0.81 2.00 0.35
N ARG A 41 -0.48 1.12 -0.60
CA ARG A 41 0.90 0.92 -1.04
C ARG A 41 1.47 2.16 -1.74
N HIS A 42 0.69 2.83 -2.59
CA HIS A 42 1.11 4.10 -3.19
C HIS A 42 1.33 5.18 -2.14
N SER A 43 0.42 5.34 -1.19
CA SER A 43 0.55 6.30 -0.09
C SER A 43 1.81 6.03 0.74
N CYS A 44 2.13 4.76 1.01
CA CYS A 44 3.39 4.40 1.67
C CYS A 44 4.62 4.82 0.85
N GLY A 45 4.62 4.57 -0.47
CA GLY A 45 5.71 4.99 -1.35
C GLY A 45 5.92 6.51 -1.37
N PHE A 46 4.84 7.29 -1.49
CA PHE A 46 4.90 8.75 -1.40
C PHE A 46 5.34 9.25 -0.03
N ALA A 47 4.86 8.63 1.06
CA ALA A 47 5.27 9.00 2.42
C ALA A 47 6.77 8.79 2.64
N LEU A 48 7.32 7.65 2.21
CA LEU A 48 8.76 7.37 2.31
C LEU A 48 9.58 8.35 1.44
N ALA A 49 9.09 8.68 0.24
CA ALA A 49 9.74 9.66 -0.62
C ALA A 49 9.76 11.05 0.04
N ASN A 50 8.64 11.50 0.61
CA ASN A 50 8.54 12.77 1.32
C ASN A 50 9.44 12.85 2.56
N MET A 51 9.73 11.71 3.20
CA MET A 51 10.70 11.60 4.29
C MET A 51 12.16 11.65 3.80
N GLY A 52 12.41 11.76 2.50
CA GLY A 52 13.76 11.82 1.92
C GLY A 52 14.45 10.45 1.86
N ILE A 53 13.71 9.35 1.98
CA ILE A 53 14.29 8.01 1.88
C ILE A 53 14.77 7.76 0.44
N ASP A 54 15.95 7.16 0.32
CA ASP A 54 16.56 6.84 -0.97
C ASP A 54 15.65 5.96 -1.85
N THR A 55 15.58 6.28 -3.15
CA THR A 55 14.68 5.60 -4.09
C THR A 55 14.95 4.09 -4.18
N ARG A 56 16.20 3.62 -4.04
CA ARG A 56 16.51 2.19 -4.08
C ARG A 56 16.06 1.49 -2.80
N LEU A 57 16.18 2.15 -1.64
CA LEU A 57 15.63 1.61 -0.38
C LEU A 57 14.11 1.48 -0.43
N ILE A 58 13.40 2.48 -0.99
CA ILE A 58 11.95 2.39 -1.19
C ILE A 58 11.60 1.25 -2.16
N GLN A 59 12.38 1.10 -3.24
CA GLN A 59 12.16 0.04 -4.23
C GLN A 59 12.26 -1.35 -3.60
N ASP A 60 13.30 -1.57 -2.80
CA ASP A 60 13.55 -2.84 -2.11
C ASP A 60 12.46 -3.12 -1.07
N TYR A 61 12.15 -2.14 -0.22
CA TYR A 61 11.11 -2.26 0.81
C TYR A 61 9.73 -2.59 0.22
N LEU A 62 9.35 -1.94 -0.88
CA LEU A 62 8.10 -2.26 -1.55
C LEU A 62 8.20 -3.57 -2.33
N GLY A 63 9.38 -3.97 -2.81
CA GLY A 63 9.57 -5.14 -3.68
C GLY A 63 9.19 -4.83 -5.14
N HIS A 64 9.49 -3.63 -5.62
CA HIS A 64 9.24 -3.26 -7.02
C HIS A 64 10.31 -3.84 -7.95
N ARG A 65 9.87 -4.75 -8.83
CA ARG A 65 10.74 -5.30 -9.88
C ARG A 65 11.26 -4.23 -10.84
N ASN A 66 10.42 -3.26 -11.20
CA ASN A 66 10.78 -2.16 -12.09
C ASN A 66 10.93 -0.86 -11.30
N ILE A 67 12.16 -0.33 -11.26
CA ILE A 67 12.50 0.93 -10.60
C ILE A 67 11.62 2.10 -11.06
N ARG A 68 11.12 2.06 -12.30
CA ARG A 68 10.20 3.09 -12.83
C ARG A 68 9.02 3.32 -11.90
N HIS A 69 8.43 2.27 -11.32
CA HIS A 69 7.28 2.39 -10.42
C HIS A 69 7.61 3.17 -9.15
N THR A 70 8.82 3.04 -8.64
CA THR A 70 9.28 3.76 -7.44
C THR A 70 9.69 5.19 -7.74
N VAL A 71 10.29 5.44 -8.92
CA VAL A 71 10.72 6.79 -9.32
C VAL A 71 9.54 7.77 -9.35
N TRP A 72 8.33 7.32 -9.71
CA TRP A 72 7.10 8.13 -9.63
C TRP A 72 6.88 8.77 -8.24
N TYR A 73 7.17 8.06 -7.15
CA TYR A 73 7.04 8.59 -5.80
C TYR A 73 8.05 9.69 -5.51
N THR A 74 9.27 9.57 -6.03
CA THR A 74 10.36 10.51 -5.77
C THR A 74 10.42 11.68 -6.74
N ALA A 75 9.78 11.57 -7.91
CA ALA A 75 9.74 12.63 -8.92
C ALA A 75 8.84 13.81 -8.51
N SER A 76 7.85 13.55 -7.65
CA SER A 76 6.91 14.55 -7.12
C SER A 76 7.34 15.11 -5.76
N ASN A 77 8.47 14.65 -5.21
CA ASN A 77 8.98 15.17 -3.95
C ASN A 77 9.58 16.57 -4.16
N ALA A 78 9.02 17.57 -3.50
CA ALA A 78 9.41 18.98 -3.61
C ALA A 78 10.77 19.30 -2.96
N GLY A 79 11.32 18.39 -2.14
CA GLY A 79 12.60 18.58 -1.44
C GLY A 79 13.86 18.27 -2.27
N ARG A 80 13.78 18.36 -3.59
CA ARG A 80 14.95 18.26 -4.48
C ARG A 80 15.60 19.61 -4.73
#